data_AF-A0A1V6NPA4-F1
#
_entry.id   AF-A0A1V6NPA4-F1
#
_cell.length_a   1.000
_cell.length_b   1.000
_cell.length_c   1.000
_cell.angle_alpha   90.00
_cell.angle_beta   90.00
_cell.angle_gamma   90.00
#
_symmetry.space_group_name_H-M   'P 1'
#
loop_
_entity.id
_entity.type
_entity.pdbx_description
1 polymer ?
#
loop_
_entity_poly.entity_id
_entity_poly.type
_entity_poly.pdbx_seq_one_letter_code
_entity_poly.pdbx_strand_id
1 'polypeptide(L)'
;MAVKTCRRYEDFSVITRNSSLQALADNNEQLSDDNIEHLMQACDSFSTFSDVNSALAHIAADPTIQAVIFSNRTTTMVSNSVLRFEDRSPHASVLQDIITVDEVQQYKPSKASYEHLDNPRPIAYGQTLAD
;
A
#
# COMPACT_ATOMS: atom_id res chain seq x y z
N MET A 1 28.73 14.17 4.36
CA MET A 1 28.63 13.16 3.29
C MET A 1 27.18 13.14 2.82
N ALA A 2 26.91 13.49 1.56
CA ALA A 2 25.57 13.31 0.99
C ALA A 2 25.38 11.82 0.71
N VAL A 3 24.45 11.17 1.41
CA VAL A 3 24.00 9.82 1.07
C VAL A 3 23.39 9.92 -0.34
N LYS A 4 24.07 9.34 -1.33
CA LYS A 4 23.49 9.15 -2.66
C LYS A 4 22.34 8.17 -2.49
N THR A 5 21.11 8.66 -2.50
CA THR A 5 19.94 7.81 -2.70
C THR A 5 20.05 7.17 -4.09
N CYS A 6 20.09 5.84 -4.15
CA CYS A 6 19.92 5.11 -5.41
C CYS A 6 18.53 5.46 -5.96
N ARG A 7 18.48 6.09 -7.14
CA ARG A 7 17.22 6.49 -7.81
C ARG A 7 16.52 5.33 -8.52
N ARG A 8 16.67 4.10 -8.03
CA ARG A 8 16.00 2.94 -8.62
C ARG A 8 14.73 2.70 -7.83
N TYR A 9 13.60 2.83 -8.51
CA TYR A 9 12.33 2.38 -7.97
C TYR A 9 12.26 0.86 -8.03
N GLU A 10 11.78 0.27 -6.94
CA GLU A 10 11.32 -1.11 -6.86
C GLU A 10 9.99 -1.08 -6.11
N ASP A 11 9.09 -1.98 -6.43
CA ASP A 11 7.77 -2.06 -5.80
C ASP A 11 7.88 -2.29 -4.29
N PHE A 12 6.89 -1.80 -3.55
CA PHE A 12 6.91 -1.87 -2.08
C PHE A 12 6.93 -3.32 -1.56
N SER A 13 6.39 -4.27 -2.32
CA SER A 13 6.45 -5.71 -2.00
C SER A 13 7.90 -6.22 -2.01
N VAL A 14 8.68 -5.83 -3.01
CA VAL A 14 10.11 -6.18 -3.14
C VAL A 14 10.92 -5.53 -2.03
N ILE A 15 10.67 -4.25 -1.75
CA ILE A 15 11.32 -3.54 -0.63
C ILE A 15 11.00 -4.23 0.70
N THR A 16 9.75 -4.61 0.92
CA THR A 16 9.33 -5.30 2.15
C THR A 16 10.01 -6.66 2.26
N ARG A 17 10.06 -7.45 1.18
CA ARG A 17 10.75 -8.74 1.16
C ARG A 17 12.24 -8.60 1.48
N ASN A 18 12.92 -7.69 0.80
CA ASN A 18 14.36 -7.47 0.98
C ASN A 18 14.67 -6.94 2.38
N SER A 19 13.84 -6.04 2.92
CA SER A 19 13.99 -5.52 4.28
C SER A 19 13.81 -6.61 5.34
N SER A 20 12.82 -7.50 5.15
CA SER A 20 12.61 -8.65 6.03
C SER A 20 13.78 -9.63 6.00
N LEU A 21 14.31 -9.94 4.81
CA LEU A 21 15.50 -10.78 4.65
C LEU A 21 16.73 -10.16 5.31
N GLN A 22 16.94 -8.86 5.16
CA GLN A 22 18.04 -8.16 5.83
C GLN A 22 17.88 -8.20 7.35
N ALA A 23 16.67 -7.97 7.87
CA ALA A 23 16.41 -8.03 9.31
C ALA A 23 16.69 -9.43 9.90
N LEU A 24 16.36 -10.50 9.17
CA LEU A 24 16.70 -11.87 9.55
C LEU A 24 18.22 -12.07 9.57
N ALA A 25 18.91 -11.65 8.51
CA ALA A 25 20.36 -11.76 8.40
C ALA A 25 21.09 -11.00 9.53
N ASP A 26 20.64 -9.80 9.89
CA ASP A 26 21.21 -9.00 10.98
C ASP A 26 21.07 -9.68 12.35
N ASN A 27 20.09 -10.58 12.50
CA ASN A 27 19.86 -11.38 13.71
C ASN A 27 20.43 -12.81 13.61
N ASN A 28 21.18 -13.12 12.53
CA ASN A 28 21.69 -14.47 12.23
C ASN A 28 20.59 -15.53 12.11
N GLU A 29 19.39 -15.12 11.73
CA GLU A 29 18.26 -16.00 11.43
C GLU A 29 18.12 -16.20 9.92
N GLN A 30 17.56 -17.35 9.53
CA GLN A 30 17.17 -17.63 8.16
C GLN A 30 15.81 -18.32 8.17
N LEU A 31 14.93 -17.91 7.27
CA LEU A 31 13.66 -18.58 7.02
C LEU A 31 13.76 -19.37 5.71
N SER A 32 13.03 -20.49 5.63
CA SER A 32 12.79 -21.16 4.36
C SER A 32 12.00 -20.24 3.42
N ASP A 33 12.07 -20.50 2.11
CA ASP A 33 11.30 -19.75 1.12
C ASP A 33 9.79 -19.77 1.42
N ASP A 34 9.25 -20.93 1.85
CA ASP A 34 7.85 -21.08 2.27
C ASP A 34 7.49 -20.15 3.44
N ASN A 35 8.38 -20.02 4.42
CA ASN A 35 8.15 -19.16 5.59
C ASN A 35 8.26 -17.67 5.21
N ILE A 36 9.13 -17.32 4.26
CA ILE A 36 9.21 -15.96 3.70
C ILE A 36 7.93 -15.63 2.95
N GLU A 37 7.39 -16.56 2.18
CA GLU A 37 6.12 -16.37 1.47
C GLU A 37 4.97 -16.19 2.46
N HIS A 38 4.90 -17.02 3.51
CA HIS A 38 3.89 -16.88 4.56
C HIS A 38 4.02 -15.54 5.31
N LEU A 39 5.24 -15.10 5.61
CA LEU A 39 5.49 -13.78 6.19
C LEU A 39 4.97 -12.66 5.27
N MET A 40 5.21 -12.78 3.97
CA MET A 40 4.78 -11.77 3.01
C MET A 40 3.25 -11.71 2.87
N GLN A 41 2.59 -12.87 2.88
CA GLN A 41 1.13 -12.95 2.94
C GLN A 41 0.55 -12.30 4.21
N ALA A 42 1.22 -12.45 5.36
CA ALA A 42 0.82 -11.79 6.59
C ALA A 42 0.95 -10.27 6.50
N CYS A 43 2.00 -9.76 5.84
CA CYS A 43 2.15 -8.33 5.56
C CYS A 43 1.06 -7.77 4.64
N ASP A 44 0.41 -8.60 3.84
CA ASP A 44 -0.69 -8.20 2.96
C ASP A 44 -2.07 -8.24 3.64
N SER A 45 -2.13 -8.74 4.89
CA SER A 45 -3.38 -9.00 5.60
C SER A 45 -3.41 -8.40 7.01
N PHE A 46 -3.12 -7.10 7.13
CA PHE A 46 -3.28 -6.43 8.42
C PHE A 46 -4.76 -6.27 8.77
N SER A 47 -5.13 -6.61 10.01
CA SER A 47 -6.44 -6.27 10.55
C SER A 47 -6.56 -4.77 10.80
N THR A 48 -7.74 -4.20 10.60
CA THR A 48 -8.01 -2.81 10.99
C THR A 48 -7.99 -2.64 12.51
N PHE A 49 -7.66 -1.44 12.96
CA PHE A 49 -7.85 -1.07 14.37
C PHE A 49 -9.34 -1.04 14.72
N SER A 50 -9.66 -1.24 16.01
CA SER A 50 -11.04 -1.37 16.49
C SER A 50 -11.89 -0.11 16.30
N ASP A 51 -11.26 1.05 16.20
CA ASP A 51 -11.86 2.37 16.04
C ASP A 51 -12.14 2.76 14.58
N VAL A 52 -11.54 2.06 13.60
CA VAL A 52 -11.69 2.37 12.16
C VAL A 52 -13.15 2.38 11.72
N ASN A 53 -13.95 1.43 12.17
CA ASN A 53 -15.38 1.36 11.81
C ASN A 53 -16.16 2.58 12.31
N SER A 54 -15.88 3.03 13.54
CA SER A 54 -16.54 4.22 14.09
C SER A 54 -16.12 5.47 13.33
N ALA A 55 -14.84 5.59 12.99
CA ALA A 55 -14.33 6.72 12.21
C ALA A 55 -14.94 6.76 10.80
N LEU A 56 -15.00 5.63 10.11
CA LEU A 56 -15.61 5.55 8.78
C LEU A 56 -17.11 5.84 8.81
N ALA A 57 -17.83 5.47 9.88
CA ALA A 57 -19.23 5.84 10.05
C ALA A 57 -19.42 7.37 10.16
N HIS A 58 -18.53 8.06 10.86
CA HIS A 58 -18.56 9.54 10.92
C HIS A 58 -18.25 10.18 9.56
N ILE A 59 -17.28 9.63 8.83
CA ILE A 59 -16.96 10.09 7.48
C ILE A 59 -18.13 9.85 6.52
N ALA A 60 -18.79 8.69 6.61
CA ALA A 60 -19.97 8.35 5.80
C ALA A 60 -21.13 9.33 6.00
N ALA A 61 -21.24 9.94 7.19
CA ALA A 61 -22.30 10.87 7.54
C ALA A 61 -22.08 12.27 6.96
N ASP A 62 -20.87 12.59 6.48
CA ASP A 62 -20.54 13.88 5.87
C ASP A 62 -20.28 13.73 4.37
N PRO A 63 -21.25 14.08 3.50
CA PRO A 63 -21.11 13.94 2.05
C PRO A 63 -20.10 14.91 1.43
N THR A 64 -19.55 15.86 2.20
CA THR A 64 -18.51 16.78 1.71
C THR A 64 -17.11 16.16 1.76
N ILE A 65 -16.96 15.02 2.44
CA ILE A 65 -15.68 14.33 2.58
C ILE A 65 -15.54 13.27 1.50
N GLN A 66 -14.47 13.39 0.70
CA GLN A 66 -14.02 12.33 -0.19
C GLN A 66 -12.97 11.49 0.54
N ALA A 67 -13.35 10.26 0.91
CA ALA A 67 -12.44 9.33 1.58
C ALA A 67 -11.70 8.47 0.56
N VAL A 68 -10.37 8.51 0.60
CA VAL A 68 -9.49 7.68 -0.25
C VAL A 68 -8.38 7.05 0.59
N ILE A 69 -7.88 5.89 0.18
CA ILE A 69 -6.64 5.34 0.71
C ILE A 69 -5.50 5.85 -0.15
N PHE A 70 -4.57 6.59 0.46
CA PHE A 70 -3.32 6.94 -0.19
C PHE A 70 -2.17 6.14 0.45
N SER A 71 -1.43 5.32 -0.30
CA SER A 71 -0.45 4.38 0.28
C SER A 71 0.86 4.27 -0.51
N ASN A 72 1.95 3.96 0.19
CA ASN A 72 3.22 3.56 -0.45
C ASN A 72 3.19 2.11 -0.94
N ARG A 73 2.26 1.30 -0.42
CA ARG A 73 2.10 -0.11 -0.80
C ARG A 73 1.54 -0.20 -2.20
N THR A 74 1.79 -1.33 -2.87
CA THR A 74 1.20 -1.59 -4.18
C THR A 74 -0.31 -1.75 -4.09
N THR A 75 -0.99 -1.53 -5.21
CA THR A 75 -2.46 -1.63 -5.26
C THR A 75 -2.94 -3.01 -4.80
N THR A 76 -2.26 -4.09 -5.20
CA THR A 76 -2.59 -5.46 -4.77
C THR A 76 -2.52 -5.63 -3.24
N MET A 77 -1.44 -5.13 -2.61
CA MET A 77 -1.26 -5.25 -1.16
C MET A 77 -2.38 -4.51 -0.40
N VAL A 78 -2.75 -3.32 -0.86
CA VAL A 78 -3.81 -2.52 -0.23
C VAL A 78 -5.17 -3.16 -0.45
N SER A 79 -5.50 -3.55 -1.69
CA SER A 79 -6.77 -4.21 -2.01
C SER A 79 -6.95 -5.49 -1.23
N ASN A 80 -5.91 -6.32 -1.05
CA ASN A 80 -6.00 -7.53 -0.23
C ASN A 80 -6.36 -7.24 1.24
N SER A 81 -5.82 -6.16 1.81
CA SER A 81 -6.15 -5.72 3.17
C SER A 81 -7.57 -5.13 3.26
N VAL A 82 -8.00 -4.37 2.25
CA VAL A 82 -9.31 -3.69 2.21
C VAL A 82 -10.45 -4.66 1.89
N LEU A 83 -10.27 -5.61 0.96
CA LEU A 83 -11.29 -6.61 0.63
C LEU A 83 -11.62 -7.50 1.83
N ARG A 84 -10.60 -7.88 2.63
CA ARG A 84 -10.81 -8.60 3.90
C ARG A 84 -11.54 -7.74 4.95
N PHE A 85 -11.53 -6.42 4.79
CA PHE A 85 -12.25 -5.47 5.62
C PHE A 85 -13.68 -5.23 5.12
N GLU A 86 -13.91 -5.15 3.80
CA GLU A 86 -15.24 -5.02 3.17
C GLU A 86 -16.20 -6.13 3.63
N ASP A 87 -15.73 -7.38 3.67
CA ASP A 87 -16.51 -8.52 4.19
C ASP A 87 -16.94 -8.36 5.66
N ARG A 88 -16.33 -7.41 6.40
CA ARG A 88 -16.46 -7.26 7.85
C ARG A 88 -16.94 -5.87 8.28
N SER A 89 -17.13 -4.91 7.36
CA SER A 89 -17.53 -3.55 7.70
C SER A 89 -18.60 -2.98 6.77
N PRO A 90 -19.77 -2.58 7.30
CA PRO A 90 -20.85 -1.99 6.51
C PRO A 90 -20.51 -0.60 5.93
N HIS A 91 -19.34 -0.03 6.27
CA HIS A 91 -18.90 1.30 5.85
C HIS A 91 -17.65 1.28 4.97
N ALA A 92 -17.22 0.11 4.48
CA ALA A 92 -16.05 0.03 3.61
C ALA A 92 -16.26 0.76 2.27
N SER A 93 -17.50 0.76 1.76
CA SER A 93 -17.94 1.49 0.56
C SER A 93 -17.82 3.02 0.63
N VAL A 94 -17.48 3.57 1.80
CA VAL A 94 -17.15 4.99 1.99
C VAL A 94 -15.83 5.34 1.31
N LEU A 95 -14.91 4.38 1.22
CA LEU A 95 -13.62 4.53 0.55
C LEU A 95 -13.82 4.49 -0.96
N GLN A 96 -13.66 5.64 -1.60
CA GLN A 96 -13.98 5.81 -3.02
C GLN A 96 -12.85 5.38 -3.96
N ASP A 97 -11.60 5.39 -3.46
CA ASP A 97 -10.44 5.07 -4.29
C ASP A 97 -9.24 4.58 -3.45
N ILE A 98 -8.34 3.85 -4.12
CA ILE A 98 -7.03 3.43 -3.62
C ILE A 98 -5.96 4.04 -4.53
N ILE A 99 -5.28 5.07 -4.03
CA ILE A 99 -4.20 5.76 -4.71
C ILE A 99 -2.87 5.24 -4.18
N THR A 100 -2.05 4.68 -5.05
CA THR A 100 -0.73 4.15 -4.70
C THR A 100 0.37 4.95 -5.38
N VAL A 101 1.59 4.90 -4.83
CA VAL A 101 2.73 5.64 -5.38
C VAL A 101 3.40 4.94 -6.58
N ASP A 102 2.90 3.76 -6.97
CA ASP A 102 3.46 2.96 -8.07
C ASP A 102 3.54 3.78 -9.37
N GLU A 103 2.52 4.60 -9.66
CA GLU A 103 2.45 5.42 -10.87
C GLU A 103 3.53 6.51 -10.95
N VAL A 104 3.94 7.05 -9.80
CA VAL A 104 4.97 8.10 -9.73
C VAL A 104 6.36 7.53 -9.47
N GLN A 105 6.45 6.25 -9.14
CA GLN A 105 7.69 5.56 -8.79
C GLN A 105 8.51 6.29 -7.73
N GLN A 106 7.81 6.97 -6.82
CA GLN A 106 8.39 7.80 -5.77
C GLN A 106 7.56 7.67 -4.51
N TYR A 107 8.15 7.10 -3.48
CA TYR A 107 7.52 6.97 -2.18
C TYR A 107 7.21 8.31 -1.52
N LYS A 108 6.20 8.33 -0.65
CA LYS A 108 6.09 9.36 0.37
C LYS A 108 7.38 9.40 1.21
N PRO A 109 7.86 10.58 1.64
CA PRO A 109 7.19 11.88 1.57
C PRO A 109 7.58 12.72 0.35
N SER A 110 7.86 12.12 -0.82
CA SER A 110 8.24 12.89 -2.02
C SER A 110 7.13 13.84 -2.49
N LYS A 111 7.53 15.01 -3.02
CA LYS A 111 6.58 15.98 -3.60
C LYS A 111 5.71 15.33 -4.68
N ALA A 112 6.32 14.53 -5.56
CA ALA A 112 5.63 13.87 -6.66
C ALA A 112 4.50 12.94 -6.18
N SER A 113 4.68 12.25 -5.04
CA SER A 113 3.62 11.39 -4.47
C SER A 113 2.39 12.18 -4.06
N TYR A 114 2.55 13.37 -3.48
CA TYR A 114 1.42 14.21 -3.06
C TYR A 114 0.82 15.00 -4.23
N GLU A 115 1.60 15.38 -5.24
CA GLU A 115 1.08 15.93 -6.50
C GLU A 115 0.19 14.91 -7.22
N HIS A 116 0.53 13.63 -7.15
CA HIS A 116 -0.29 12.55 -7.70
C HIS A 116 -1.60 12.32 -6.94
N LEU A 117 -1.62 12.52 -5.62
CA LEU A 117 -2.86 12.49 -4.83
C LEU A 117 -3.83 13.61 -5.26
N ASP A 118 -3.33 14.81 -5.54
CA ASP A 118 -4.15 15.98 -5.89
C ASP A 118 -4.73 15.89 -7.31
N ASN A 119 -4.02 15.21 -8.22
CA ASN A 119 -4.46 14.99 -9.59
C ASN A 119 -4.06 13.58 -10.08
N PRO A 120 -4.78 12.53 -9.66
CA PRO A 120 -4.51 11.17 -10.08
C PRO A 120 -4.70 11.08 -11.60
N ARG A 121 -3.71 10.54 -12.32
CA ARG A 121 -3.80 10.48 -13.78
C ARG A 121 -4.87 9.45 -14.17
N PRO A 122 -5.78 9.76 -15.13
CA PRO A 122 -6.73 8.78 -15.61
C PRO A 122 -6.02 7.60 -16.27
N ILE A 123 -6.40 6.37 -15.92
CA ILE A 123 -5.87 5.15 -16.52
C ILE A 123 -6.25 5.13 -18.02
N ALA A 124 -5.26 5.05 -18.90
CA ALA A 124 -5.47 4.45 -20.21
C ALA A 124 -5.56 2.93 -20.00
N TYR A 125 -6.78 2.40 -19.89
CA TYR A 125 -7.01 0.95 -19.92
C TYR A 125 -6.35 0.36 -21.18
N GLY A 126 -5.35 -0.53 -21.01
CA GLY A 126 -4.88 -1.40 -22.09
C GLY A 126 -3.41 -1.30 -22.56
N GLN A 127 -2.45 -0.90 -21.73
CA GLN A 127 -1.04 -1.19 -22.03
C GLN A 127 -0.51 -2.32 -21.14
N THR A 128 -0.63 -3.53 -21.65
CA THR A 128 0.13 -4.71 -21.26
C THR A 128 1.62 -4.39 -21.37
N LEU A 129 2.37 -4.43 -20.27
CA LEU A 129 3.82 -4.44 -20.30
C LEU A 129 4.28 -5.86 -20.65
N ALA A 130 4.26 -6.15 -21.95
CA ALA A 130 5.13 -7.13 -22.56
C ALA A 130 6.02 -6.37 -23.54
N ASP A 131 7.23 -6.05 -23.07
CA ASP A 131 8.48 -5.93 -23.84
C ASP A 131 9.66 -6.06 -22.85
#